data_AF-A0A7S4JNP1-F1
#
_entry.id   AF-A0A7S4JNP1-F1
#
_cell.length_a   1.000
_cell.length_b   1.000
_cell.length_c   1.000
_cell.angle_alpha   90.00
_cell.angle_beta   90.00
_cell.angle_gamma   90.00
#
_symmetry.space_group_name_H-M   'P 1'
#
loop_
_entity.id
_entity.type
_entity.pdbx_description
1 polymer ?
#
loop_
_entity_poly.entity_id
_entity_poly.type
_entity_poly.pdbx_seq_one_letter_code
_entity_poly.pdbx_strand_id
1 'polypeptide(L)'
;MFSLFCSSSERPQPTGEINEETGGPKFGFPNGQPEQIDWIGQMNQINAAKSVSDKTHVVLCSSMGGTDPNHPLNNLGKETLEDGSTQGGDILKWKRKAEKYLVESGLPYTIVHPGGLLNEHGGERELCLGVDDKNTLTDNNTVPREDVAELMVEALKHNEFRGRSFDLVSKNTGEGVITKDFIALLAAIGAKSCDYTLGEIA
;
A
#
# COMPACT_ATOMS: atom_id res chain seq x y z
N MET A 1 -9.77 -4.99 22.93
CA MET A 1 -9.92 -4.97 21.46
C MET A 1 -8.58 -5.40 20.88
N PHE A 2 -8.55 -6.43 20.03
CA PHE A 2 -7.29 -6.88 19.40
C PHE A 2 -7.09 -6.12 18.10
N SER A 3 -5.87 -5.65 17.87
CA SER A 3 -5.49 -4.91 16.68
C SER A 3 -4.15 -5.45 16.15
N LEU A 4 -4.01 -5.54 14.84
CA LEU A 4 -2.76 -5.95 14.17
C LEU A 4 -2.36 -4.91 13.12
N PHE A 5 -1.09 -4.54 13.13
CA PHE A 5 -0.45 -3.83 12.03
C PHE A 5 0.22 -4.82 11.09
N CYS A 6 -0.07 -4.70 9.80
CA CYS A 6 0.61 -5.43 8.74
C CYS A 6 1.34 -4.43 7.84
N SER A 7 2.67 -4.55 7.76
CA SER A 7 3.52 -3.71 6.90
C SER A 7 4.72 -4.49 6.36
N SER A 8 4.52 -5.76 5.97
CA SER A 8 5.56 -6.50 5.24
C SER A 8 5.56 -6.10 3.77
N SER A 9 6.71 -5.65 3.29
CA SER A 9 6.94 -5.33 1.89
C SER A 9 8.32 -5.79 1.50
N GLU A 10 8.43 -6.48 0.38
CA GLU A 10 9.74 -6.70 -0.20
C GLU A 10 10.32 -5.36 -0.69
N ARG A 11 11.66 -5.22 -0.63
CA ARG A 11 12.37 -4.01 -1.08
C ARG A 11 13.26 -4.35 -2.27
N PRO A 12 12.97 -3.82 -3.47
CA PRO A 12 13.86 -4.00 -4.60
C PRO A 12 15.20 -3.32 -4.31
N GLN A 13 16.30 -4.00 -4.62
CA GLN A 13 17.65 -3.49 -4.44
C GLN A 13 18.41 -3.53 -5.78
N PRO A 14 19.25 -2.54 -6.08
CA PRO A 14 20.16 -2.62 -7.21
C PRO A 14 21.03 -3.87 -7.09
N THR A 15 21.13 -4.65 -8.17
CA THR A 15 21.99 -5.86 -8.19
C THR A 15 23.46 -5.53 -8.38
N GLY A 16 23.77 -4.29 -8.77
CA GLY A 16 25.10 -3.85 -9.23
C GLY A 16 25.28 -3.99 -10.75
N GLU A 17 24.32 -4.60 -11.45
CA GLU A 17 24.31 -4.71 -12.90
C GLU A 17 23.52 -3.57 -13.55
N ILE A 18 23.78 -3.33 -14.84
CA ILE A 18 23.03 -2.38 -15.67
C ILE A 18 22.13 -3.19 -16.59
N ASN A 19 20.89 -2.75 -16.75
CA ASN A 19 19.98 -3.29 -17.75
C ASN A 19 20.41 -2.75 -19.13
N GLU A 20 20.82 -3.65 -20.04
CA GLU A 20 21.38 -3.28 -21.35
C GLU A 20 20.37 -2.57 -22.27
N GLU A 21 19.06 -2.82 -22.09
CA GLU A 21 18.00 -2.22 -22.91
C GLU A 21 17.66 -0.79 -22.48
N THR A 22 17.63 -0.54 -21.16
CA THR A 22 17.18 0.72 -20.57
C THR A 22 18.34 1.64 -20.14
N GLY A 23 19.55 1.09 -20.01
CA GLY A 23 20.72 1.79 -19.46
C GLY A 23 20.64 2.10 -17.96
N GLY A 24 19.55 1.71 -17.29
CA GLY A 24 19.33 1.91 -15.86
C GLY A 24 19.88 0.78 -14.99
N PRO A 25 19.93 0.96 -13.65
CA PRO A 25 20.31 -0.11 -12.74
C PRO A 25 19.31 -1.26 -12.81
N LYS A 26 19.82 -2.50 -12.86
CA LYS A 26 18.99 -3.69 -12.70
C LYS A 26 18.64 -3.85 -11.22
N PHE A 27 17.36 -4.08 -10.95
CA PHE A 27 16.87 -4.35 -9.60
C PHE A 27 16.61 -5.84 -9.42
N GLY A 28 16.64 -6.30 -8.17
CA GLY A 28 16.24 -7.64 -7.77
C GLY A 28 15.75 -7.67 -6.33
N PHE A 29 15.34 -8.86 -5.87
CA PHE A 29 14.80 -9.08 -4.54
C PHE A 29 15.63 -10.11 -3.77
N PRO A 30 16.73 -9.69 -3.12
CA PRO A 30 17.69 -10.61 -2.52
C PRO A 30 17.17 -11.32 -1.26
N ASN A 31 16.09 -10.83 -0.65
CA ASN A 31 15.60 -11.31 0.66
C ASN A 31 14.26 -12.05 0.60
N GLY A 32 13.72 -12.29 -0.59
CA GLY A 32 12.45 -12.97 -0.79
C GLY A 32 11.70 -12.41 -1.99
N GLN A 33 10.90 -13.23 -2.66
CA GLN A 33 10.13 -12.74 -3.81
C GLN A 33 8.87 -11.98 -3.35
N PRO A 34 8.36 -11.01 -4.13
CA PRO A 34 7.12 -10.30 -3.81
C PRO A 34 5.93 -11.24 -3.50
N GLU A 35 5.78 -12.35 -4.24
CA GLU A 35 4.77 -13.37 -3.92
C GLU A 35 4.90 -13.92 -2.49
N GLN A 36 6.12 -14.18 -2.05
CA GLN A 36 6.39 -14.78 -0.74
C GLN A 36 6.15 -13.78 0.40
N ILE A 37 6.52 -12.52 0.20
CA ILE A 37 6.54 -11.51 1.26
C ILE A 37 5.24 -10.70 1.29
N ASP A 38 4.82 -10.19 0.13
CA ASP A 38 3.68 -9.30 -0.01
C ASP A 38 2.35 -10.06 -0.08
N TRP A 39 2.34 -11.28 -0.63
CA TRP A 39 1.15 -12.12 -0.63
C TRP A 39 1.17 -13.15 0.50
N ILE A 40 2.04 -14.16 0.45
CA ILE A 40 2.02 -15.29 1.40
C ILE A 40 2.27 -14.81 2.83
N GLY A 41 3.26 -13.94 3.02
CA GLY A 41 3.59 -13.36 4.32
C GLY A 41 2.43 -12.59 4.94
N GLN A 42 1.72 -11.79 4.15
CA GLN A 42 0.55 -11.02 4.62
C GLN A 42 -0.66 -11.92 4.86
N MET A 43 -0.94 -12.88 3.97
CA MET A 43 -2.00 -13.88 4.16
C MET A 43 -1.82 -14.64 5.49
N ASN A 44 -0.59 -15.04 5.82
CA ASN A 44 -0.29 -15.71 7.08
C ASN A 44 -0.55 -14.81 8.30
N GLN A 45 -0.19 -13.51 8.23
CA GLN A 45 -0.49 -12.55 9.29
C GLN A 45 -2.01 -12.34 9.47
N ILE A 46 -2.76 -12.25 8.37
CA ILE A 46 -4.23 -12.12 8.37
C ILE A 46 -4.87 -13.37 9.00
N ASN A 47 -4.40 -14.56 8.63
CA ASN A 47 -4.86 -15.82 9.21
C ASN A 47 -4.56 -15.91 10.71
N ALA A 48 -3.38 -15.45 11.14
CA ALA A 48 -3.03 -15.37 12.55
C ALA A 48 -3.97 -14.41 13.31
N ALA A 49 -4.23 -13.21 12.78
CA ALA A 49 -5.19 -12.26 13.36
C ALA A 49 -6.59 -12.87 13.49
N LYS A 50 -7.06 -13.57 12.45
CA LYS A 50 -8.37 -14.24 12.44
C LYS A 50 -8.46 -15.37 13.47
N SER A 51 -7.37 -16.12 13.65
CA SER A 51 -7.31 -17.21 14.64
C SER A 51 -7.42 -16.72 16.08
N VAL A 52 -6.99 -15.47 16.35
CA VAL A 52 -7.12 -14.84 17.68
C VAL A 52 -8.56 -14.38 17.92
N SER A 53 -9.16 -13.70 16.94
CA SER A 53 -10.55 -13.27 16.98
C SER A 53 -11.05 -12.81 15.62
N ASP A 54 -12.31 -13.11 15.31
CA ASP A 54 -13.09 -12.56 14.19
C ASP A 54 -13.33 -11.04 14.29
N LYS A 55 -13.03 -10.42 15.44
CA LYS A 55 -13.15 -8.99 15.69
C LYS A 55 -11.81 -8.25 15.67
N THR A 56 -10.71 -8.93 15.36
CA THR A 56 -9.38 -8.30 15.28
C THR A 56 -9.37 -7.27 14.17
N HIS A 57 -9.07 -6.02 14.50
CA HIS A 57 -8.95 -4.96 13.49
C HIS A 57 -7.55 -5.00 12.88
N VAL A 58 -7.47 -5.25 11.57
CA VAL A 58 -6.22 -5.28 10.81
C VAL A 58 -6.03 -3.95 10.08
N VAL A 59 -4.91 -3.27 10.31
CA VAL A 59 -4.51 -2.09 9.55
C VAL A 59 -3.33 -2.46 8.66
N LEU A 60 -3.53 -2.39 7.35
CA LEU A 60 -2.58 -2.83 6.34
C LEU A 60 -2.02 -1.62 5.58
N CYS A 61 -0.69 -1.52 5.53
CA CYS A 61 0.02 -0.59 4.66
C CYS A 61 0.29 -1.26 3.31
N SER A 62 -0.33 -0.75 2.25
CA SER A 62 -0.14 -1.21 0.88
C SER A 62 0.59 -0.15 0.04
N SER A 63 0.13 0.15 -1.19
CA SER A 63 0.72 1.11 -2.12
C SER A 63 -0.33 1.57 -3.13
N MET A 64 -0.28 2.84 -3.52
CA MET A 64 -0.94 3.30 -4.74
C MET A 64 -0.34 2.61 -5.99
N GLY A 65 -1.08 2.65 -7.09
CA GLY A 65 -0.77 2.08 -8.41
C GLY A 65 -1.44 0.74 -8.67
N GLY A 66 -2.19 0.19 -7.71
CA GLY A 66 -2.79 -1.14 -7.79
C GLY A 66 -3.90 -1.28 -8.84
N THR A 67 -4.47 -0.19 -9.32
CA THR A 67 -5.49 -0.20 -10.39
C THR A 67 -4.90 -0.25 -11.80
N ASP A 68 -3.59 0.00 -11.96
CA ASP A 68 -2.88 -0.14 -13.23
C ASP A 68 -2.04 -1.44 -13.25
N PRO A 69 -2.46 -2.49 -13.98
CA PRO A 69 -1.70 -3.74 -14.04
C PRO A 69 -0.32 -3.57 -14.70
N ASN A 70 -0.12 -2.53 -15.51
CA ASN A 70 1.12 -2.24 -16.21
C ASN A 70 1.97 -1.19 -15.48
N HIS A 71 1.63 -0.87 -14.23
CA HIS A 71 2.35 0.14 -13.45
C HIS A 71 3.86 -0.19 -13.37
N PRO A 72 4.78 0.77 -13.57
CA PRO A 72 6.21 0.51 -13.66
C PRO A 72 6.81 -0.25 -12.46
N LEU A 73 6.23 -0.11 -11.27
CA LEU A 73 6.67 -0.85 -10.07
C LEU A 73 6.55 -2.37 -10.23
N ASN A 74 5.64 -2.87 -11.06
CA ASN A 74 5.51 -4.30 -11.33
C ASN A 74 6.71 -4.87 -12.12
N ASN A 75 7.50 -4.01 -12.78
CA ASN A 75 8.67 -4.45 -13.53
C ASN A 75 9.96 -4.47 -12.69
N LEU A 76 9.94 -3.90 -11.48
CA LEU A 76 11.13 -3.91 -10.62
C LEU A 76 11.45 -5.34 -10.19
N GLY A 77 12.65 -5.81 -10.51
CA GLY A 77 13.08 -7.17 -10.20
C GLY A 77 12.39 -8.27 -11.00
N LYS A 78 11.65 -7.92 -12.06
CA LYS A 78 11.02 -8.88 -12.96
C LYS A 78 12.03 -9.41 -13.97
N GLU A 79 12.05 -10.72 -14.13
CA GLU A 79 12.90 -11.44 -15.07
C GLU A 79 12.04 -12.39 -15.90
N THR A 80 12.30 -12.45 -17.20
CA THR A 80 11.68 -13.45 -18.10
C THR A 80 12.65 -14.61 -18.26
N LEU A 81 12.20 -15.81 -17.95
CA LEU A 81 12.97 -17.05 -18.04
C LEU A 81 12.96 -17.60 -19.48
N GLU A 82 13.84 -18.56 -19.77
CA GLU A 82 14.00 -19.15 -21.11
C GLU A 82 12.71 -19.80 -21.63
N ASP A 83 11.85 -20.30 -20.74
CA ASP A 83 10.56 -20.92 -21.08
C ASP A 83 9.43 -19.91 -21.30
N GLY A 84 9.71 -18.61 -21.19
CA GLY A 84 8.76 -17.51 -21.34
C GLY A 84 7.94 -17.21 -20.08
N SER A 85 8.16 -17.93 -18.97
CA SER A 85 7.59 -17.57 -17.67
C SER A 85 8.33 -16.37 -17.07
N THR A 86 7.69 -15.67 -16.13
CA THR A 86 8.31 -14.56 -15.41
C THR A 86 8.50 -14.89 -13.94
N GLN A 87 9.64 -14.49 -13.38
CA GLN A 87 9.90 -14.52 -11.95
C GLN A 87 10.19 -13.11 -11.42
N GLY A 88 9.92 -12.90 -10.13
CA GLY A 88 10.03 -11.59 -9.52
C GLY A 88 9.05 -10.56 -10.10
N GLY A 89 9.10 -9.35 -9.55
CA GLY A 89 8.21 -8.26 -9.93
C GLY A 89 6.77 -8.44 -9.45
N ASP A 90 5.84 -7.78 -10.14
CA ASP A 90 4.40 -7.77 -9.88
C ASP A 90 4.01 -7.42 -8.44
N ILE A 91 4.86 -6.66 -7.74
CA ILE A 91 4.69 -6.34 -6.31
C ILE A 91 3.33 -5.71 -6.00
N LEU A 92 2.80 -4.85 -6.88
CA LEU A 92 1.48 -4.24 -6.67
C LEU A 92 0.36 -5.27 -6.84
N LYS A 93 0.49 -6.21 -7.78
CA LYS A 93 -0.48 -7.29 -7.96
C LYS A 93 -0.51 -8.22 -6.74
N TRP A 94 0.66 -8.54 -6.16
CA TRP A 94 0.76 -9.35 -4.95
C TRP A 94 0.21 -8.65 -3.70
N LYS A 95 0.53 -7.36 -3.51
CA LYS A 95 -0.09 -6.54 -2.45
C LYS A 95 -1.62 -6.48 -2.60
N ARG A 96 -2.11 -6.23 -3.82
CA ARG A 96 -3.55 -6.20 -4.11
C ARG A 96 -4.24 -7.54 -3.84
N LYS A 97 -3.54 -8.66 -4.05
CA LYS A 97 -4.01 -10.00 -3.68
C LYS A 97 -4.18 -10.14 -2.16
N ALA A 98 -3.21 -9.66 -1.38
CA ALA A 98 -3.29 -9.65 0.08
C ALA A 98 -4.40 -8.74 0.61
N GLU A 99 -4.57 -7.56 0.00
CA GLU A 99 -5.67 -6.65 0.30
C GLU A 99 -7.04 -7.29 0.07
N LYS A 100 -7.26 -7.87 -1.11
CA LYS A 100 -8.53 -8.54 -1.43
C LYS A 100 -8.79 -9.69 -0.48
N TYR A 101 -7.77 -10.47 -0.13
CA TYR A 101 -7.90 -11.53 0.87
C TYR A 101 -8.30 -10.99 2.25
N LEU A 102 -7.75 -9.84 2.67
CA LEU A 102 -8.16 -9.18 3.92
C LEU A 102 -9.63 -8.75 3.85
N VAL A 103 -10.06 -8.14 2.76
CA VAL A 103 -11.46 -7.71 2.54
C VAL A 103 -12.42 -8.91 2.60
N GLU A 104 -12.07 -10.02 1.93
CA GLU A 104 -12.86 -11.24 1.89
C GLU A 104 -12.78 -12.07 3.20
N SER A 105 -11.81 -11.79 4.07
CA SER A 105 -11.61 -12.53 5.32
C SER A 105 -12.75 -12.36 6.32
N GLY A 106 -13.53 -11.27 6.22
CA GLY A 106 -14.56 -10.88 7.18
C GLY A 106 -14.06 -10.16 8.43
N LEU A 107 -12.75 -9.93 8.57
CA LEU A 107 -12.18 -9.15 9.66
C LEU A 107 -12.47 -7.64 9.48
N PRO A 108 -12.63 -6.87 10.58
CA PRO A 108 -12.55 -5.41 10.50
C PRO A 108 -11.18 -5.01 9.93
N TYR A 109 -11.17 -4.16 8.89
CA TYR A 109 -9.94 -3.76 8.23
C TYR A 109 -9.83 -2.25 8.00
N THR A 110 -8.61 -1.76 7.87
CA THR A 110 -8.29 -0.50 7.22
C THR A 110 -7.10 -0.74 6.30
N ILE A 111 -7.23 -0.40 5.01
CA ILE A 111 -6.15 -0.52 4.04
C ILE A 111 -5.75 0.88 3.61
N VAL A 112 -4.48 1.22 3.79
CA VAL A 112 -3.92 2.50 3.35
C VAL A 112 -3.03 2.22 2.15
N HIS A 113 -3.23 2.96 1.06
CA HIS A 113 -2.39 2.94 -0.14
C HIS A 113 -1.57 4.24 -0.19
N PRO A 114 -0.36 4.30 0.40
CA PRO A 114 0.45 5.49 0.30
C PRO A 114 0.92 5.72 -1.14
N GLY A 115 1.04 6.98 -1.53
CA GLY A 115 1.84 7.39 -2.67
C GLY A 115 3.35 7.24 -2.43
N GLY A 116 4.16 7.97 -3.19
CA GLY A 116 5.62 7.95 -3.05
C GLY A 116 6.08 8.35 -1.64
N LEU A 117 6.86 7.48 -0.98
CA LEU A 117 7.24 7.65 0.41
C LEU A 117 8.45 8.58 0.60
N LEU A 118 8.27 9.66 1.37
CA LEU A 118 9.32 10.62 1.70
C LEU A 118 10.00 10.33 3.05
N ASN A 119 11.27 10.71 3.18
CA ASN A 119 12.03 10.71 4.44
C ASN A 119 12.06 12.14 5.02
N GLU A 120 10.89 12.66 5.31
CA GLU A 120 10.68 14.00 5.88
C GLU A 120 9.84 13.90 7.15
N HIS A 121 9.80 14.98 7.93
CA HIS A 121 8.99 15.04 9.14
C HIS A 121 7.49 14.99 8.82
N GLY A 122 6.75 14.25 9.63
CA GLY A 122 5.29 14.18 9.59
C GLY A 122 4.64 15.29 10.42
N GLY A 123 3.33 15.44 10.28
CA GLY A 123 2.53 16.39 11.04
C GLY A 123 2.69 17.85 10.61
N GLU A 124 3.32 18.09 9.46
CA GLU A 124 3.61 19.41 8.87
C GLU A 124 2.83 19.68 7.57
N ARG A 125 2.08 18.69 7.07
CA ARG A 125 1.44 18.74 5.75
C ARG A 125 -0.08 18.56 5.84
N GLU A 126 -0.76 19.03 4.81
CA GLU A 126 -2.15 18.65 4.56
C GLU A 126 -2.16 17.26 3.90
N LEU A 127 -2.79 16.30 4.57
CA LEU A 127 -3.03 14.97 4.03
C LEU A 127 -4.26 14.99 3.13
N CYS A 128 -4.21 14.22 2.06
CA CYS A 128 -5.30 14.08 1.10
C CYS A 128 -5.59 12.60 0.91
N LEU A 129 -6.87 12.23 1.03
CA LEU A 129 -7.32 10.87 0.77
C LEU A 129 -8.01 10.77 -0.58
N GLY A 130 -7.85 9.63 -1.23
CA GLY A 130 -8.51 9.28 -2.48
C GLY A 130 -8.88 7.82 -2.56
N VAL A 131 -9.37 7.41 -3.72
CA VAL A 131 -9.60 6.00 -4.05
C VAL A 131 -9.28 5.79 -5.53
N ASP A 132 -8.88 4.56 -5.84
CA ASP A 132 -8.72 4.04 -7.19
C ASP A 132 -7.65 4.77 -8.02
N ASP A 133 -6.56 5.20 -7.39
CA ASP A 133 -5.40 5.83 -8.02
C ASP A 133 -5.75 7.06 -8.88
N LYS A 134 -6.78 7.80 -8.48
CA LYS A 134 -7.19 9.00 -9.23
C LYS A 134 -6.10 10.07 -9.12
N ASN A 135 -5.42 10.33 -10.23
CA ASN A 135 -4.27 11.22 -10.41
C ASN A 135 -4.53 12.73 -10.18
N THR A 136 -5.39 13.10 -9.24
CA THR A 136 -5.76 14.49 -8.96
C THR A 136 -5.75 14.82 -7.47
N LEU A 137 -5.11 14.00 -6.63
CA LEU A 137 -5.06 14.27 -5.20
C LEU A 137 -4.04 15.36 -4.90
N THR A 138 -2.81 15.23 -5.43
CA THR A 138 -1.77 16.26 -5.40
C THR A 138 -0.89 16.20 -6.65
N ASP A 139 -0.04 17.20 -6.86
CA ASP A 139 0.82 17.28 -8.05
C ASP A 139 1.92 16.20 -8.09
N ASN A 140 2.32 15.66 -6.94
CA ASN A 140 3.42 14.70 -6.83
C ASN A 140 3.02 13.32 -6.29
N ASN A 141 1.79 13.16 -5.77
CA ASN A 141 1.31 11.94 -5.13
C ASN A 141 2.31 11.32 -4.14
N THR A 142 2.89 12.14 -3.26
CA THR A 142 3.86 11.69 -2.24
C THR A 142 3.39 11.95 -0.81
N VAL A 143 3.93 11.22 0.16
CA VAL A 143 3.62 11.37 1.58
C VAL A 143 4.82 10.98 2.47
N PRO A 144 5.11 11.74 3.56
CA PRO A 144 6.09 11.33 4.56
C PRO A 144 5.75 10.01 5.24
N ARG A 145 6.76 9.17 5.49
CA ARG A 145 6.58 7.91 6.25
C ARG A 145 5.97 8.12 7.62
N GLU A 146 6.30 9.24 8.28
CA GLU A 146 5.75 9.61 9.58
C GLU A 146 4.24 9.89 9.51
N ASP A 147 3.76 10.55 8.45
CA ASP A 147 2.33 10.80 8.25
C ASP A 147 1.54 9.51 7.94
N VAL A 148 2.13 8.59 7.18
CA VAL A 148 1.54 7.25 6.97
C VAL A 148 1.39 6.54 8.32
N ALA A 149 2.44 6.54 9.15
CA ALA A 149 2.42 5.91 10.46
C ALA A 149 1.36 6.53 11.38
N GLU A 150 1.27 7.86 11.43
CA GLU A 150 0.28 8.57 12.26
C GLU A 150 -1.16 8.22 11.83
N LEU A 151 -1.47 8.27 10.53
CA LEU A 151 -2.79 7.90 10.03
C LEU A 151 -3.14 6.45 10.40
N MET A 152 -2.20 5.52 10.23
CA MET A 152 -2.44 4.11 10.55
C MET A 152 -2.67 3.91 12.06
N VAL A 153 -2.01 4.68 12.93
CA VAL A 153 -2.26 4.69 14.37
C VAL A 153 -3.62 5.28 14.70
N GLU A 154 -4.03 6.37 14.05
CA GLU A 154 -5.37 6.94 14.20
C GLU A 154 -6.46 5.98 13.74
N ALA A 155 -6.23 5.22 12.65
CA ALA A 155 -7.16 4.21 12.20
C ALA A 155 -7.47 3.13 13.25
N LEU A 156 -6.53 2.82 14.15
CA LEU A 156 -6.78 1.90 15.26
C LEU A 156 -7.61 2.49 16.39
N LYS A 157 -7.63 3.81 16.55
CA LYS A 157 -8.33 4.50 17.63
C LYS A 157 -9.80 4.75 17.31
N HIS A 158 -10.14 4.78 16.02
CA HIS A 158 -11.44 5.24 15.52
C HIS A 158 -12.14 4.16 14.69
N ASN A 159 -13.38 3.83 15.06
CA ASN A 159 -14.15 2.77 14.39
C ASN A 159 -14.56 3.16 12.96
N GLU A 160 -14.58 4.45 12.65
CA GLU A 160 -14.90 5.04 11.35
C GLU A 160 -13.98 4.55 10.23
N PHE A 161 -12.75 4.15 10.57
CA PHE A 161 -11.77 3.59 9.64
C PHE A 161 -12.01 2.10 9.31
N ARG A 162 -12.94 1.43 10.00
CA ARG A 162 -13.23 0.01 9.73
C ARG A 162 -14.00 -0.15 8.42
N GLY A 163 -13.57 -1.11 7.62
CA GLY A 163 -14.11 -1.37 6.28
C GLY A 163 -13.64 -0.34 5.23
N ARG A 164 -12.58 0.43 5.53
CA ARG A 164 -12.08 1.49 4.65
C ARG A 164 -10.81 1.06 3.93
N SER A 165 -10.72 1.36 2.65
CA SER A 165 -9.56 1.12 1.79
C SER A 165 -9.36 2.35 0.90
N PHE A 166 -8.23 3.04 0.98
CA PHE A 166 -8.07 4.34 0.35
C PHE A 166 -6.61 4.76 0.11
N ASP A 167 -6.44 5.66 -0.85
CA ASP A 167 -5.17 6.29 -1.20
C ASP A 167 -4.81 7.38 -0.19
N LEU A 168 -3.51 7.53 0.10
CA LEU A 168 -2.96 8.56 0.97
C LEU A 168 -1.80 9.28 0.28
N VAL A 169 -1.95 10.58 0.11
CA VAL A 169 -0.89 11.49 -0.32
C VAL A 169 -0.91 12.75 0.56
N SER A 170 0.06 13.64 0.35
CA SER A 170 0.17 14.92 1.04
C SER A 170 0.50 16.04 0.06
N LYS A 171 0.03 17.26 0.35
CA LYS A 171 0.57 18.47 -0.28
C LYS A 171 1.98 18.73 0.24
N ASN A 172 2.76 19.58 -0.43
CA ASN A 172 4.05 19.96 0.13
C ASN A 172 3.87 20.81 1.39
N THR A 173 4.90 20.85 2.23
CA THR A 173 4.91 21.69 3.43
C THR A 173 4.62 23.15 3.07
N GLY A 174 3.60 23.74 3.70
CA GLY A 174 3.18 25.13 3.48
C GLY A 174 2.15 25.36 2.37
N GLU A 175 1.79 24.34 1.57
CA GLU A 175 0.79 24.45 0.49
C GLU A 175 -0.66 24.16 0.95
N GLY A 176 -0.84 23.82 2.22
CA GLY A 176 -2.13 23.38 2.76
C GLY A 176 -2.29 23.57 4.26
N VAL A 177 -3.47 23.20 4.76
CA VAL A 177 -3.76 23.21 6.19
C VAL A 177 -3.28 21.91 6.82
N ILE A 178 -2.39 22.01 7.80
CA ILE A 178 -1.85 20.84 8.51
C ILE A 178 -3.01 19.99 9.06
N THR A 179 -3.05 18.72 8.67
CA THR A 179 -4.10 17.82 9.13
C THR A 179 -3.93 17.51 10.62
N LYS A 180 -5.00 17.73 11.38
CA LYS A 180 -5.11 17.36 12.80
C LYS A 180 -6.38 16.57 13.13
N ASP A 181 -7.41 16.68 12.28
CA ASP A 181 -8.67 15.96 12.42
C ASP A 181 -8.77 14.85 11.36
N PHE A 182 -8.43 13.63 11.78
CA PHE A 182 -8.42 12.45 10.93
C PHE A 182 -9.82 11.92 10.62
N ILE A 183 -10.82 12.23 11.44
CA ILE A 183 -12.23 11.88 11.16
C ILE A 183 -12.76 12.78 10.05
N ALA A 184 -12.50 14.09 10.13
CA ALA A 184 -12.84 15.02 9.07
C ALA A 184 -12.10 14.68 7.76
N LEU A 185 -10.82 14.31 7.84
CA LEU A 185 -10.05 13.83 6.70
C LEU A 185 -10.74 12.63 6.02
N LEU A 186 -11.12 11.61 6.81
CA LEU A 186 -11.81 10.43 6.30
C LEU A 186 -13.20 10.75 5.75
N ALA A 187 -13.92 11.68 6.37
CA ALA A 187 -15.23 12.13 5.91
C ALA A 187 -15.18 12.82 4.55
N ALA A 188 -14.04 13.43 4.16
CA ALA A 188 -13.88 14.10 2.87
C ALA A 188 -14.04 13.16 1.67
N ILE A 189 -13.73 11.88 1.82
CA ILE A 189 -13.95 10.87 0.77
C ILE A 189 -15.32 10.18 0.88
N GLY A 190 -16.17 10.58 1.84
CA GLY A 190 -17.50 10.03 2.06
C GLY A 190 -17.46 8.54 2.37
N ALA A 191 -18.36 7.75 1.75
CA ALA A 191 -18.40 6.29 1.86
C ALA A 191 -17.51 5.57 0.83
N LYS A 192 -16.71 6.30 0.05
CA LYS A 192 -15.84 5.69 -0.97
C LYS A 192 -14.79 4.81 -0.30
N SER A 193 -14.46 3.73 -1.01
CA SER A 193 -13.44 2.74 -0.67
C SER A 193 -12.90 2.17 -1.98
N CYS A 194 -11.67 1.64 -1.99
CA CYS A 194 -11.04 1.04 -3.16
C CYS A 194 -11.95 -0.01 -3.82
N ASP A 195 -12.11 0.10 -5.14
CA ASP A 195 -12.83 -0.86 -5.96
C ASP A 195 -11.89 -1.99 -6.41
N TYR A 196 -12.04 -3.16 -5.78
CA TYR A 196 -11.27 -4.36 -6.11
C TYR A 196 -11.69 -5.06 -7.41
N THR A 197 -12.67 -4.52 -8.15
CA THR A 197 -12.96 -4.94 -9.53
C THR A 197 -12.06 -4.28 -10.57
N LEU A 198 -11.34 -3.20 -10.19
CA LEU A 198 -10.34 -2.53 -11.02
C LEU A 198 -8.97 -3.21 -10.92
N GLY A 199 -8.13 -2.98 -11.94
CA GLY A 199 -6.77 -3.51 -12.02
C GLY A 199 -6.72 -5.03 -12.25
N GLU A 200 -5.60 -5.64 -11.87
CA GLU A 200 -5.38 -7.08 -11.95
C GLU A 200 -4.85 -7.60 -10.61
N ILE A 201 -5.28 -8.80 -10.25
CA ILE A 201 -4.86 -9.49 -9.03
C ILE A 201 -4.12 -10.75 -9.48
N ALA A 202 -2.91 -10.93 -8.97
CA ALA A 202 -2.06 -12.09 -9.26
C ALA A 202 -2.67 -13.42 -8.79
#